data_AF-A0A0S7YF51-F1
#
_entry.id   AF-A0A0S7YF51-F1
#
_cell.length_a   1.000
_cell.length_b   1.000
_cell.length_c   1.000
_cell.angle_alpha   90.00
_cell.angle_beta   90.00
_cell.angle_gamma   90.00
#
_symmetry.space_group_name_H-M   'P 1'
#
loop_
_entity.id
_entity.type
_entity.pdbx_description
1 polymer ?
#
loop_
_entity_poly.entity_id
_entity_poly.type
_entity_poly.pdbx_seq_one_letter_code
_entity_poly.pdbx_strand_id
1 'polypeptide(L)'
;MRPPDEIRDLCRALRRGLSAALGEKLYGAYLYGAMAFPDGGPAGDIDFHVILTGALTAAEKSKLNNLHAALARDFSPLGAELDGWYILLEEARQTSPPRHQVLAGLTDTSWALHREHMRAGRCIVLQGPDPRQVYPAASWPELAGALRSELDYVRNHLDVHPAYCILNLCRLMYSFETRDVVVSKAAAAAWACNAFPEWSRHIETAQKSYARRATGQDKEFMRSGVAGFFRFACRRIPL
;
A
#
# COMPACT_ATOMS: atom_id res chain seq x y z
N MET A 1 6.34 0.95 -18.04
CA MET A 1 5.18 1.78 -18.43
C MET A 1 5.47 3.21 -17.96
N ARG A 2 5.30 4.24 -18.81
CA ARG A 2 5.47 5.64 -18.36
C ARG A 2 4.21 6.05 -17.59
N PRO A 3 4.31 6.57 -16.35
CA PRO A 3 3.13 7.03 -15.63
C PRO A 3 2.45 8.19 -16.38
N PRO A 4 1.11 8.33 -16.31
CA PRO A 4 0.36 9.45 -16.86
C PRO A 4 0.97 10.82 -16.50
N ASP A 5 0.77 11.81 -17.38
CA ASP A 5 1.38 13.14 -17.28
C ASP A 5 1.08 13.81 -15.93
N GLU A 6 -0.16 13.72 -15.47
CA GLU A 6 -0.62 14.22 -14.17
C GLU A 6 0.14 13.60 -12.99
N ILE A 7 0.37 12.29 -13.00
CA ILE A 7 1.17 11.60 -11.97
C ILE A 7 2.62 12.10 -12.01
N ARG A 8 3.19 12.32 -13.21
CA ARG A 8 4.55 12.85 -13.33
C ARG A 8 4.66 14.26 -12.77
N ASP A 9 3.66 15.11 -13.02
CA ASP A 9 3.66 16.49 -12.54
C ASP A 9 3.49 16.53 -11.01
N LEU A 10 2.60 15.71 -10.44
CA LEU A 10 2.48 15.50 -9.00
C LEU A 10 3.80 14.99 -8.39
N CYS A 11 4.43 13.97 -8.99
CA CYS A 11 5.73 13.45 -8.55
C CYS A 11 6.81 14.55 -8.53
N ARG A 12 6.87 15.40 -9.56
CA ARG A 12 7.82 16.53 -9.61
C ARG A 12 7.49 17.59 -8.57
N ALA A 13 6.22 17.90 -8.34
CA ALA A 13 5.79 18.85 -7.32
C ALA A 13 6.13 18.35 -5.91
N LEU A 14 5.78 17.09 -5.60
CA LEU A 14 6.11 16.43 -4.34
C LEU A 14 7.62 16.42 -4.09
N ARG A 15 8.42 15.96 -5.06
CA ARG A 15 9.89 15.92 -4.90
C ARG A 15 10.49 17.31 -4.62
N ARG A 16 10.06 18.34 -5.36
CA ARG A 16 10.52 19.73 -5.16
C ARG A 16 10.10 20.26 -3.79
N GLY A 17 8.84 20.04 -3.41
CA GLY A 17 8.31 20.45 -2.12
C GLY A 17 9.03 19.80 -0.95
N LEU A 18 9.27 18.49 -1.02
CA LEU A 18 10.03 17.75 0.00
C LEU A 18 11.46 18.30 0.12
N SER A 19 12.13 18.53 -1.02
CA SER A 19 13.50 19.09 -1.03
C SER A 19 13.55 20.48 -0.37
N ALA A 20 12.57 21.34 -0.67
CA ALA A 20 12.49 22.69 -0.07
C ALA A 20 12.13 22.66 1.42
N ALA A 21 11.30 21.70 1.84
CA ALA A 21 10.86 21.58 3.23
C ALA A 21 11.95 21.00 4.14
N LEU A 22 12.71 20.01 3.64
CA LEU A 22 13.56 19.13 4.45
C LEU A 22 15.07 19.30 4.19
N GLY A 23 15.46 19.88 3.04
CA GLY A 23 16.87 20.08 2.68
C GLY A 23 17.68 18.78 2.78
N GLU A 24 18.82 18.85 3.47
CA GLU A 24 19.73 17.72 3.68
C GLU A 24 19.13 16.57 4.51
N LYS A 25 18.01 16.79 5.22
CA LYS A 25 17.32 15.71 5.91
C LYS A 25 16.61 14.74 4.97
N LEU A 26 16.31 15.14 3.73
CA LEU A 26 15.65 14.28 2.75
C LEU A 26 16.63 13.25 2.17
N TYR A 27 16.68 12.07 2.79
CA TYR A 27 17.53 10.97 2.33
C TYR A 27 16.95 10.27 1.09
N GLY A 28 15.65 10.03 1.09
CA GLY A 28 14.97 9.38 -0.02
C GLY A 28 13.46 9.64 -0.03
N ALA A 29 12.85 9.55 -1.20
CA ALA A 29 11.42 9.65 -1.41
C ALA A 29 11.02 8.62 -2.47
N TYR A 30 10.06 7.77 -2.10
CA TYR A 30 9.61 6.66 -2.93
C TYR A 30 8.09 6.62 -2.95
N LEU A 31 7.50 6.40 -4.12
CA LEU A 31 6.08 6.03 -4.21
C LEU A 31 6.00 4.51 -4.34
N TYR A 32 5.06 3.86 -3.67
CA TYR A 32 4.87 2.41 -3.72
C TYR A 32 3.40 2.06 -3.92
N GLY A 33 3.00 0.85 -3.55
CA GLY A 33 1.60 0.43 -3.61
C GLY A 33 1.13 0.14 -5.03
N ALA A 34 -0.18 0.27 -5.25
CA ALA A 34 -0.83 -0.18 -6.48
C ALA A 34 -0.17 0.39 -7.75
N MET A 35 0.16 1.67 -7.77
CA MET A 35 0.76 2.35 -8.93
C MET A 35 2.14 1.81 -9.35
N ALA A 36 2.84 1.10 -8.45
CA ALA A 36 4.14 0.51 -8.72
C ALA A 36 4.06 -0.93 -9.28
N PHE A 37 2.85 -1.50 -9.34
CA PHE A 37 2.59 -2.76 -10.02
C PHE A 37 2.09 -2.51 -11.45
N PRO A 38 2.55 -3.28 -12.46
CA PRO A 38 2.09 -3.11 -13.85
C PRO A 38 0.57 -3.28 -14.03
N ASP A 39 -0.05 -4.07 -13.17
CA ASP A 39 -1.46 -4.45 -13.16
C ASP A 39 -2.24 -3.81 -11.99
N GLY A 40 -1.65 -2.85 -11.28
CA GLY A 40 -2.26 -2.26 -10.08
C GLY A 40 -3.53 -1.43 -10.32
N GLY A 41 -3.86 -1.14 -11.59
CA GLY A 41 -5.06 -0.40 -11.96
C GLY A 41 -5.03 1.09 -11.55
N PRO A 42 -6.16 1.80 -11.65
CA PRO A 42 -6.26 3.16 -11.12
C PRO A 42 -6.13 3.11 -9.60
N ALA A 43 -5.09 3.74 -9.06
CA ALA A 43 -4.88 3.82 -7.62
C ALA A 43 -5.94 4.74 -6.99
N GLY A 44 -6.50 4.33 -5.86
CA GLY A 44 -7.41 5.17 -5.06
C GLY A 44 -6.62 6.22 -4.28
N ASP A 45 -5.45 5.82 -3.81
CA ASP A 45 -4.46 6.52 -3.02
C ASP A 45 -3.07 6.46 -3.69
N ILE A 46 -2.15 7.29 -3.23
CA ILE A 46 -0.75 7.27 -3.62
C ILE A 46 0.08 7.03 -2.36
N ASP A 47 0.49 5.77 -2.23
CA ASP A 47 1.37 5.30 -1.16
C ASP A 47 2.78 5.89 -1.30
N PHE A 48 3.37 6.42 -0.23
CA PHE A 48 4.75 6.91 -0.24
C PHE A 48 5.56 6.63 1.03
N HIS A 49 6.87 6.53 0.86
CA HIS A 49 7.85 6.59 1.94
C HIS A 49 8.79 7.78 1.74
N VAL A 50 8.89 8.64 2.75
CA VAL A 50 9.94 9.67 2.87
C VAL A 50 10.91 9.24 3.96
N ILE A 51 12.16 9.03 3.58
CA ILE A 51 13.24 8.60 4.47
C ILE A 51 14.06 9.82 4.89
N LEU A 52 14.26 9.96 6.19
CA LEU A 52 14.83 11.13 6.84
C LEU A 52 16.15 10.79 7.55
N THR A 53 17.18 11.61 7.42
CA THR A 53 18.44 11.41 8.18
C THR A 53 18.34 11.85 9.65
N GLY A 54 17.27 12.54 10.04
CA GLY A 54 17.03 12.98 11.43
C GLY A 54 15.59 13.39 11.68
N ALA A 55 15.24 13.54 12.96
CA ALA A 55 13.88 13.86 13.40
C ALA A 55 13.37 15.20 12.85
N LEU A 56 12.05 15.26 12.62
CA LEU A 56 11.37 16.46 12.18
C LEU A 56 11.15 17.44 13.34
N THR A 57 11.57 18.67 13.13
CA THR A 57 11.22 19.83 13.97
C THR A 57 9.76 20.24 13.73
N ALA A 58 9.20 21.01 14.66
CA ALA A 58 7.86 21.57 14.48
C ALA A 58 7.74 22.45 13.22
N ALA A 59 8.80 23.20 12.89
CA ALA A 59 8.84 24.02 11.69
C ALA A 59 8.81 23.18 10.40
N GLU A 60 9.57 22.08 10.35
CA GLU A 60 9.55 21.15 9.21
C GLU A 60 8.19 20.46 9.06
N LYS A 61 7.57 20.01 10.17
CA LYS A 61 6.21 19.46 10.15
C LYS A 61 5.20 20.47 9.59
N SER A 62 5.30 21.74 9.98
CA SER A 62 4.46 22.82 9.44
C SER A 62 4.66 23.01 7.93
N LYS A 63 5.92 22.99 7.45
CA LYS A 63 6.22 23.06 6.01
C LYS A 63 5.64 21.86 5.24
N LEU A 64 5.71 20.65 5.79
CA LEU A 64 5.14 19.45 5.18
C LEU A 64 3.61 19.52 5.11
N ASN A 65 2.95 20.02 6.16
CA ASN A 65 1.50 20.23 6.15
C ASN A 65 1.09 21.22 5.05
N ASN A 66 1.83 22.33 4.91
CA ASN A 66 1.58 23.31 3.85
C ASN A 66 1.83 22.73 2.45
N LEU A 67 2.86 21.89 2.30
CA LEU A 67 3.13 21.18 1.06
C LEU A 67 1.96 20.26 0.71
N HIS A 68 1.53 19.40 1.62
CA HIS A 68 0.42 18.47 1.39
C HIS A 68 -0.89 19.21 1.06
N ALA A 69 -1.19 20.30 1.76
CA ALA A 69 -2.34 21.14 1.45
C ALA A 69 -2.26 21.77 0.04
N ALA A 70 -1.07 22.18 -0.40
CA ALA A 70 -0.87 22.68 -1.75
C ALA A 70 -1.03 21.57 -2.81
N LEU A 71 -0.47 20.39 -2.57
CA LEU A 71 -0.61 19.24 -3.48
C LEU A 71 -2.07 18.80 -3.61
N ALA A 72 -2.81 18.74 -2.49
CA ALA A 72 -4.23 18.41 -2.48
C ALA A 72 -5.08 19.40 -3.29
N ARG A 73 -4.75 20.69 -3.24
CA ARG A 73 -5.44 21.73 -4.01
C ARG A 73 -5.08 21.69 -5.49
N ASP A 74 -3.79 21.58 -5.81
CA ASP A 74 -3.28 21.81 -7.17
C ASP A 74 -3.30 20.54 -8.05
N PHE A 75 -3.38 19.35 -7.44
CA PHE A 75 -3.34 18.05 -8.12
C PHE A 75 -4.52 17.14 -7.74
N SER A 76 -5.69 17.71 -7.49
CA SER A 76 -6.89 16.95 -7.12
C SER A 76 -7.37 16.03 -8.26
N PRO A 77 -7.78 14.78 -7.98
CA PRO A 77 -7.92 14.18 -6.63
C PRO A 77 -6.61 13.59 -6.09
N LEU A 78 -5.67 13.22 -6.94
CA LEU A 78 -4.50 12.40 -6.56
C LEU A 78 -3.62 13.02 -5.48
N GLY A 79 -3.43 14.34 -5.50
CA GLY A 79 -2.65 15.04 -4.47
C GLY A 79 -3.33 15.07 -3.10
N ALA A 80 -4.66 14.89 -3.05
CA ALA A 80 -5.41 14.80 -1.79
C ALA A 80 -5.41 13.37 -1.21
N GLU A 81 -5.08 12.38 -2.03
CA GLU A 81 -5.05 10.97 -1.69
C GLU A 81 -3.61 10.46 -1.47
N LEU A 82 -2.67 11.37 -1.16
CA LEU A 82 -1.32 10.99 -0.74
C LEU A 82 -1.39 10.35 0.66
N ASP A 83 -1.09 9.07 0.74
CA ASP A 83 -1.01 8.31 1.98
C ASP A 83 0.42 7.78 2.14
N GLY A 84 1.01 7.89 3.31
CA GLY A 84 2.39 7.46 3.45
C GLY A 84 3.11 7.91 4.69
N TRP A 85 4.35 7.46 4.78
CA TRP A 85 5.14 7.51 5.99
C TRP A 85 6.35 8.42 5.87
N TYR A 86 6.58 9.22 6.91
CA TYR A 86 7.86 9.90 7.15
C TYR A 86 8.63 9.11 8.20
N ILE A 87 9.75 8.48 7.79
CA ILE A 87 10.48 7.47 8.56
C ILE A 87 11.93 7.88 8.72
N LEU A 88 12.53 7.66 9.90
CA LEU A 88 13.97 7.84 10.08
C LEU A 88 14.77 6.75 9.36
N LEU A 89 15.88 7.11 8.72
CA LEU A 89 16.77 6.16 8.04
C LEU A 89 17.26 5.05 8.97
N GLU A 90 17.54 5.38 10.23
CA GLU A 90 17.94 4.40 11.23
C GLU A 90 16.84 3.37 11.53
N GLU A 91 15.56 3.77 11.51
CA GLU A 91 14.41 2.90 11.72
C GLU A 91 14.07 2.12 10.44
N ALA A 92 14.19 2.75 9.27
CA ALA A 92 13.98 2.11 7.97
C ALA A 92 14.95 0.96 7.69
N ARG A 93 16.12 0.98 8.34
CA ARG A 93 17.14 -0.08 8.26
C ARG A 93 16.94 -1.22 9.26
N GLN A 94 15.89 -1.15 10.09
CA GLN A 94 15.57 -2.17 11.08
C GLN A 94 14.41 -3.05 10.62
N THR A 95 14.29 -4.21 11.28
CA THR A 95 13.19 -5.16 11.08
C THR A 95 11.93 -4.78 11.85
N SER A 96 12.08 -4.04 12.96
CA SER A 96 10.96 -3.51 13.73
C SER A 96 10.18 -2.44 12.95
N PRO A 97 8.84 -2.39 13.07
CA PRO A 97 8.04 -1.32 12.49
C PRO A 97 8.55 0.09 12.83
N PRO A 98 8.78 0.96 11.83
CA PRO A 98 9.21 2.33 12.07
C PRO A 98 8.07 3.18 12.63
N ARG A 99 8.43 4.26 13.33
CA ARG A 99 7.46 5.26 13.82
C ARG A 99 7.21 6.33 12.78
N HIS A 100 5.98 6.81 12.71
CA HIS A 100 5.62 7.93 11.85
C HIS A 100 6.10 9.26 12.45
N GLN A 101 6.96 10.02 11.74
CA GLN A 101 7.53 11.27 12.26
C GLN A 101 6.52 12.42 12.34
N VAL A 102 5.49 12.45 11.47
CA VAL A 102 4.41 13.45 11.53
C VAL A 102 3.30 13.06 12.51
N LEU A 103 2.67 11.88 12.33
CA LEU A 103 1.56 11.38 13.16
C LEU A 103 2.06 10.59 14.37
N ALA A 104 2.01 11.19 15.56
CA ALA A 104 2.53 10.58 16.78
C ALA A 104 1.76 9.29 17.15
N GLY A 105 2.51 8.28 17.61
CA GLY A 105 1.93 7.01 18.08
C GLY A 105 1.61 5.98 16.99
N LEU A 106 1.79 6.33 15.72
CA LEU A 106 1.60 5.38 14.61
C LEU A 106 2.89 4.62 14.28
N THR A 107 2.73 3.32 14.02
CA THR A 107 3.77 2.41 13.53
C THR A 107 3.24 1.59 12.37
N ASP A 108 4.08 1.31 11.38
CA ASP A 108 3.67 0.54 10.20
C ASP A 108 3.62 -0.96 10.49
N THR A 109 2.44 -1.49 10.81
CA THR A 109 2.26 -2.92 11.10
C THR A 109 2.47 -3.82 9.88
N SER A 110 2.45 -3.25 8.67
CA SER A 110 2.65 -3.94 7.40
C SER A 110 4.10 -3.82 6.91
N TRP A 111 5.00 -3.34 7.77
CA TRP A 111 6.39 -3.05 7.44
C TRP A 111 7.14 -4.17 6.72
N ALA A 112 6.99 -5.42 7.15
CA ALA A 112 7.64 -6.55 6.49
C ALA A 112 7.19 -6.70 5.02
N LEU A 113 5.90 -6.49 4.74
CA LEU A 113 5.35 -6.52 3.38
C LEU A 113 5.84 -5.34 2.55
N HIS A 114 5.84 -4.13 3.13
CA HIS A 114 6.34 -2.95 2.46
C HIS A 114 7.82 -3.08 2.12
N ARG A 115 8.66 -3.60 3.03
CA ARG A 115 10.09 -3.85 2.76
C ARG A 115 10.29 -4.75 1.55
N GLU A 116 9.57 -5.87 1.46
CA GLU A 116 9.72 -6.78 0.32
C GLU A 116 9.23 -6.18 -1.00
N HIS A 117 8.13 -5.42 -0.97
CA HIS A 117 7.66 -4.68 -2.15
C HIS A 117 8.70 -3.68 -2.64
N MET A 118 9.24 -2.87 -1.72
CA MET A 118 10.29 -1.89 -2.00
C MET A 118 11.54 -2.56 -2.59
N ARG A 119 12.02 -3.64 -1.97
CA ARG A 119 13.21 -4.38 -2.41
C ARG A 119 13.03 -5.06 -3.76
N ALA A 120 11.81 -5.51 -4.08
CA ALA A 120 11.47 -6.11 -5.36
C ALA A 120 11.23 -5.08 -6.49
N GLY A 121 11.53 -3.80 -6.23
CA GLY A 121 11.38 -2.72 -7.20
C GLY A 121 9.92 -2.34 -7.46
N ARG A 122 8.98 -2.68 -6.55
CA ARG A 122 7.59 -2.21 -6.59
C ARG A 122 7.50 -0.82 -5.98
N CYS A 123 8.32 0.08 -6.52
CA CYS A 123 8.30 1.49 -6.18
C CYS A 123 8.77 2.37 -7.35
N ILE A 124 8.38 3.63 -7.32
CA ILE A 124 8.93 4.70 -8.14
C ILE A 124 9.87 5.52 -7.26
N VAL A 125 11.16 5.53 -7.60
CA VAL A 125 12.17 6.33 -6.90
C VAL A 125 12.05 7.79 -7.35
N LEU A 126 11.59 8.68 -6.46
CA LEU A 126 11.57 10.12 -6.72
C LEU A 126 12.93 10.75 -6.40
N GLN A 127 13.57 10.27 -5.32
CA GLN A 127 14.90 10.69 -4.87
C GLN A 127 15.48 9.63 -3.93
N GLY A 128 16.80 9.50 -3.89
CA GLY A 128 17.51 8.61 -2.97
C GLY A 128 18.10 7.38 -3.64
N PRO A 129 18.73 6.49 -2.85
CA PRO A 129 19.39 5.30 -3.36
C PRO A 129 18.39 4.22 -3.83
N ASP A 130 18.93 3.13 -4.37
CA ASP A 130 18.17 1.90 -4.57
C ASP A 130 17.54 1.45 -3.23
N PRO A 131 16.24 1.10 -3.18
CA PRO A 131 15.57 0.65 -1.95
C PRO A 131 16.30 -0.48 -1.21
N ARG A 132 17.05 -1.34 -1.91
CA ARG A 132 17.81 -2.44 -1.28
C ARG A 132 18.93 -1.95 -0.36
N GLN A 133 19.34 -0.68 -0.46
CA GLN A 133 20.32 -0.02 0.42
C GLN A 133 19.67 0.58 1.69
N VAL A 134 18.34 0.64 1.72
CA VAL A 134 17.54 1.21 2.83
C VAL A 134 16.84 0.11 3.60
N TYR A 135 16.09 -0.75 2.90
CA TYR A 135 15.22 -1.72 3.53
C TYR A 135 15.92 -3.08 3.65
N PRO A 136 16.03 -3.67 4.85
CA PRO A 136 16.54 -5.03 5.02
C PRO A 136 15.54 -6.06 4.45
N ALA A 137 16.03 -7.23 4.02
CA ALA A 137 15.15 -8.33 3.60
C ALA A 137 14.31 -8.82 4.79
N ALA A 138 13.06 -9.20 4.54
CA ALA A 138 12.18 -9.80 5.53
C ALA A 138 12.31 -11.34 5.51
N SER A 139 12.38 -11.93 6.69
CA SER A 139 12.23 -13.37 6.86
C SER A 139 10.76 -13.77 6.73
N TRP A 140 10.51 -15.04 6.37
CA TRP A 140 9.15 -15.54 6.30
C TRP A 140 8.35 -15.39 7.61
N PRO A 141 8.90 -15.61 8.81
CA PRO A 141 8.17 -15.34 10.07
C PRO A 141 7.68 -13.90 10.20
N GLU A 142 8.49 -12.91 9.81
CA GLU A 142 8.09 -11.50 9.79
C GLU A 142 6.96 -11.25 8.80
N LEU A 143 7.09 -11.81 7.59
CA LEU A 143 6.07 -11.71 6.55
C LEU A 143 4.75 -12.36 6.98
N ALA A 144 4.80 -13.56 7.54
CA ALA A 144 3.64 -14.26 8.07
C ALA A 144 2.99 -13.49 9.22
N GLY A 145 3.77 -12.82 10.07
CA GLY A 145 3.26 -11.91 11.09
C GLY A 145 2.46 -10.75 10.48
N ALA A 146 3.05 -10.03 9.52
CA ALA A 146 2.38 -8.93 8.84
C ALA A 146 1.14 -9.38 8.03
N LEU A 147 1.19 -10.53 7.36
CA LEU A 147 0.03 -11.12 6.68
C LEU A 147 -1.12 -11.44 7.65
N ARG A 148 -0.83 -11.85 8.89
CA ARG A 148 -1.86 -12.05 9.93
C ARG A 148 -2.45 -10.74 10.41
N SER A 149 -1.64 -9.69 10.57
CA SER A 149 -2.17 -8.35 10.88
C SER A 149 -3.12 -7.84 9.79
N GLU A 150 -2.81 -8.09 8.52
CA GLU A 150 -3.72 -7.82 7.39
C GLU A 150 -5.02 -8.65 7.45
N LEU A 151 -4.95 -9.92 7.89
CA LEU A 151 -6.13 -10.76 8.11
C LEU A 151 -7.00 -10.21 9.25
N ASP A 152 -6.39 -9.75 10.34
CA ASP A 152 -7.09 -9.12 11.45
C ASP A 152 -7.76 -7.82 11.03
N TYR A 153 -7.09 -7.00 10.20
CA TYR A 153 -7.70 -5.82 9.59
C TYR A 153 -8.93 -6.22 8.76
N VAL A 154 -8.81 -7.21 7.87
CA VAL A 154 -9.94 -7.71 7.08
C VAL A 154 -11.09 -8.15 7.98
N ARG A 155 -10.81 -8.92 9.03
CA ARG A 155 -11.84 -9.42 9.97
C ARG A 155 -12.68 -8.27 10.55
N ASN A 156 -12.07 -7.13 10.81
CA ASN A 156 -12.71 -5.97 11.43
C ASN A 156 -13.39 -5.01 10.42
N HIS A 157 -13.17 -5.18 9.11
CA HIS A 157 -13.63 -4.23 8.08
C HIS A 157 -14.45 -4.86 6.93
N LEU A 158 -14.82 -6.14 7.05
CA LEU A 158 -15.60 -6.88 6.05
C LEU A 158 -16.88 -6.16 5.60
N ASP A 159 -17.62 -5.58 6.54
CA ASP A 159 -18.90 -4.92 6.26
C ASP A 159 -18.73 -3.50 5.71
N VAL A 160 -17.60 -2.85 6.03
CA VAL A 160 -17.31 -1.46 5.66
C VAL A 160 -16.69 -1.40 4.26
N HIS A 161 -15.73 -2.29 3.97
CA HIS A 161 -14.97 -2.30 2.73
C HIS A 161 -14.89 -3.71 2.11
N PRO A 162 -16.02 -4.31 1.70
CA PRO A 162 -16.07 -5.71 1.26
C PRO A 162 -15.21 -5.97 0.02
N ALA A 163 -15.17 -5.04 -0.94
CA ALA A 163 -14.35 -5.17 -2.14
C ALA A 163 -12.85 -5.22 -1.80
N TYR A 164 -12.38 -4.29 -0.97
CA TYR A 164 -11.00 -4.29 -0.48
C TYR A 164 -10.68 -5.59 0.25
N CYS A 165 -11.57 -6.01 1.16
CA CYS A 165 -11.39 -7.21 1.97
C CYS A 165 -11.28 -8.48 1.11
N ILE A 166 -12.15 -8.66 0.11
CA ILE A 166 -12.09 -9.81 -0.81
C ILE A 166 -10.76 -9.82 -1.57
N LEU A 167 -10.34 -8.69 -2.13
CA LEU A 167 -9.08 -8.61 -2.87
C LEU A 167 -7.86 -8.82 -1.97
N ASN A 168 -7.90 -8.34 -0.72
CA ASN A 168 -6.82 -8.57 0.23
C ASN A 168 -6.77 -10.04 0.66
N LEU A 169 -7.91 -10.70 0.88
CA LEU A 169 -7.96 -12.14 1.14
C LEU A 169 -7.36 -12.95 -0.02
N CYS A 170 -7.56 -12.54 -1.27
CA CYS A 170 -6.90 -13.17 -2.41
C CYS A 170 -5.37 -13.06 -2.30
N ARG A 171 -4.84 -11.88 -1.94
CA ARG A 171 -3.40 -11.69 -1.70
C ARG A 171 -2.88 -12.54 -0.55
N LEU A 172 -3.64 -12.64 0.54
CA LEU A 172 -3.27 -13.45 1.70
C LEU A 172 -3.19 -14.94 1.33
N MET A 173 -4.22 -15.47 0.67
CA MET A 173 -4.23 -16.86 0.19
C MET A 173 -3.06 -17.13 -0.77
N TYR A 174 -2.85 -16.27 -1.77
CA TYR A 174 -1.71 -16.37 -2.68
C TYR A 174 -0.38 -16.41 -1.90
N SER A 175 -0.19 -15.49 -0.96
CA SER A 175 1.08 -15.34 -0.26
C SER A 175 1.42 -16.56 0.59
N PHE A 176 0.45 -17.10 1.34
CA PHE A 176 0.66 -18.29 2.15
C PHE A 176 0.87 -19.55 1.31
N GLU A 177 0.18 -19.67 0.17
CA GLU A 177 0.26 -20.85 -0.69
C GLU A 177 1.53 -20.89 -1.53
N THR A 178 1.98 -19.74 -2.04
CA THR A 178 3.13 -19.64 -2.95
C THR A 178 4.44 -19.24 -2.27
N ARG A 179 4.38 -18.77 -1.02
CA ARG A 179 5.50 -18.14 -0.30
C ARG A 179 6.04 -16.88 -0.98
N ASP A 180 5.21 -16.18 -1.75
CA ASP A 180 5.52 -14.90 -2.39
C ASP A 180 4.55 -13.80 -1.96
N VAL A 181 5.08 -12.72 -1.41
CA VAL A 181 4.29 -11.56 -0.94
C VAL A 181 4.26 -10.40 -1.95
N VAL A 182 5.10 -10.45 -2.99
CA VAL A 182 5.27 -9.37 -3.97
C VAL A 182 4.23 -9.51 -5.08
N VAL A 183 2.97 -9.37 -4.67
CA VAL A 183 1.81 -9.54 -5.54
C VAL A 183 0.83 -8.38 -5.37
N SER A 184 0.29 -7.90 -6.50
CA SER A 184 -0.76 -6.90 -6.52
C SER A 184 -2.11 -7.52 -6.12
N LYS A 185 -3.10 -6.69 -5.80
CA LYS A 185 -4.49 -7.14 -5.60
C LYS A 185 -5.08 -7.76 -6.88
N ALA A 186 -4.72 -7.24 -8.04
CA ALA A 186 -5.22 -7.71 -9.32
C ALA A 186 -4.66 -9.08 -9.71
N ALA A 187 -3.34 -9.26 -9.63
CA ALA A 187 -2.66 -10.54 -9.88
C ALA A 187 -3.15 -11.62 -8.93
N ALA A 188 -3.24 -11.34 -7.62
CA ALA A 188 -3.73 -12.30 -6.65
C ALA A 188 -5.20 -12.67 -6.88
N ALA A 189 -6.04 -11.71 -7.30
CA ALA A 189 -7.42 -11.98 -7.66
C ALA A 189 -7.53 -12.85 -8.92
N ALA A 190 -6.72 -12.60 -9.95
CA ALA A 190 -6.68 -13.43 -11.16
C ALA A 190 -6.23 -14.86 -10.85
N TRP A 191 -5.21 -15.02 -10.00
CA TRP A 191 -4.81 -16.32 -9.48
C TRP A 191 -5.96 -17.01 -8.72
N ALA A 192 -6.64 -16.29 -7.84
CA ALA A 192 -7.72 -16.84 -7.02
C ALA A 192 -8.96 -17.25 -7.85
N CYS A 193 -9.29 -16.54 -8.93
CA CYS A 193 -10.35 -16.97 -9.85
C CYS A 193 -10.03 -18.30 -10.53
N ASN A 194 -8.75 -18.52 -10.90
CA ASN A 194 -8.32 -19.77 -11.49
C ASN A 194 -8.26 -20.92 -10.47
N ALA A 195 -7.74 -20.65 -9.27
CA ALA A 195 -7.60 -21.64 -8.21
C ALA A 195 -8.95 -22.03 -7.58
N PHE A 196 -9.90 -21.09 -7.51
CA PHE A 196 -11.19 -21.25 -6.85
C PHE A 196 -12.35 -20.75 -7.73
N PRO A 197 -12.66 -21.47 -8.82
CA PRO A 197 -13.68 -21.05 -9.79
C PRO A 197 -15.05 -20.75 -9.16
N GLU A 198 -15.41 -21.45 -8.08
CA GLU A 198 -16.67 -21.24 -7.35
C GLU A 198 -16.78 -19.85 -6.71
N TRP A 199 -15.66 -19.17 -6.47
CA TRP A 199 -15.60 -17.82 -5.92
C TRP A 199 -15.35 -16.72 -6.96
N SER A 200 -15.11 -17.08 -8.23
CA SER A 200 -14.74 -16.13 -9.29
C SER A 200 -15.74 -14.97 -9.39
N ARG A 201 -17.04 -15.24 -9.34
CA ARG A 201 -18.06 -14.18 -9.40
C ARG A 201 -17.93 -13.16 -8.26
N HIS A 202 -17.58 -13.59 -7.05
CA HIS A 202 -17.40 -12.68 -5.91
C HIS A 202 -16.11 -11.85 -6.04
N ILE A 203 -15.06 -12.47 -6.58
CA ILE A 203 -13.77 -11.81 -6.80
C ILE A 203 -13.92 -10.78 -7.93
N GLU A 204 -14.59 -11.12 -9.03
CA GLU A 204 -14.85 -10.23 -10.15
C GLU A 204 -15.73 -9.03 -9.75
N THR A 205 -16.78 -9.24 -8.94
CA THR A 205 -17.59 -8.12 -8.43
C THR A 205 -16.78 -7.22 -7.50
N ALA A 206 -15.88 -7.79 -6.69
CA ALA A 206 -14.94 -7.02 -5.88
C ALA A 206 -13.97 -6.20 -6.76
N GLN A 207 -13.40 -6.79 -7.82
CA GLN A 207 -12.57 -6.07 -8.78
C GLN A 207 -13.33 -4.91 -9.45
N LYS A 208 -14.56 -5.15 -9.91
CA LYS A 208 -15.43 -4.10 -10.47
C LYS A 208 -15.69 -2.99 -9.45
N SER A 209 -15.98 -3.35 -8.21
CA SER A 209 -16.26 -2.38 -7.15
C SER A 209 -15.04 -1.55 -6.80
N TYR A 210 -13.86 -2.18 -6.70
CA TYR A 210 -12.59 -1.52 -6.43
C TYR A 210 -12.22 -0.54 -7.55
N ALA A 211 -12.48 -0.91 -8.80
CA ALA A 211 -12.30 -0.04 -9.97
C ALA A 211 -13.40 1.03 -10.15
N ARG A 212 -14.34 1.17 -9.20
CA ARG A 212 -15.51 2.08 -9.27
C ARG A 212 -16.43 1.83 -10.48
N ARG A 213 -16.55 0.58 -10.93
CA ARG A 213 -17.38 0.14 -12.07
C ARG A 213 -18.53 -0.81 -11.70
N ALA A 214 -18.67 -1.18 -10.43
CA ALA A 214 -19.72 -2.09 -9.97
C ALA A 214 -21.10 -1.44 -9.98
N THR A 215 -22.09 -2.21 -10.44
CA THR A 215 -23.53 -1.90 -10.33
C THR A 215 -24.03 -2.08 -8.89
N GLY A 216 -25.27 -1.64 -8.60
CA GLY A 216 -25.92 -1.93 -7.32
C GLY A 216 -26.05 -3.44 -7.06
N GLN A 217 -26.39 -4.21 -8.09
CA GLN A 217 -26.50 -5.67 -8.02
C GLN A 217 -25.15 -6.34 -7.74
N ASP A 218 -24.06 -5.85 -8.34
CA ASP A 218 -22.71 -6.35 -8.05
C ASP A 218 -22.36 -6.14 -6.57
N LYS A 219 -22.66 -4.96 -6.03
CA LYS A 219 -22.39 -4.60 -4.63
C LYS A 219 -23.21 -5.45 -3.66
N GLU A 220 -24.47 -5.70 -3.97
CA GLU A 220 -25.35 -6.53 -3.14
C GLU A 220 -24.94 -8.00 -3.16
N PHE A 221 -24.64 -8.54 -4.35
CA PHE A 221 -24.09 -9.89 -4.49
C PHE A 221 -22.78 -10.07 -3.72
N MET A 222 -21.88 -9.10 -3.82
CA MET A 222 -20.61 -9.13 -3.08
C MET A 222 -20.84 -9.15 -1.57
N ARG A 223 -21.73 -8.28 -1.05
CA ARG A 223 -22.03 -8.19 0.39
C ARG A 223 -22.65 -9.49 0.92
N SER A 224 -23.57 -10.11 0.19
CA SER A 224 -24.22 -11.34 0.65
C SER A 224 -23.25 -12.52 0.75
N GLY A 225 -22.19 -12.55 -0.05
CA GLY A 225 -21.20 -13.63 -0.06
C GLY A 225 -19.92 -13.37 0.74
N VAL A 226 -19.65 -12.13 1.17
CA VAL A 226 -18.35 -11.72 1.73
C VAL A 226 -17.95 -12.55 2.96
N ALA A 227 -18.90 -12.83 3.86
CA ALA A 227 -18.65 -13.64 5.06
C ALA A 227 -18.33 -15.10 4.71
N GLY A 228 -18.95 -15.64 3.65
CA GLY A 228 -18.66 -16.98 3.14
C GLY A 228 -17.25 -17.07 2.57
N PHE A 229 -16.86 -16.08 1.77
CA PHE A 229 -15.51 -16.00 1.19
C PHE A 229 -14.44 -15.83 2.27
N PHE A 230 -14.71 -15.02 3.30
CA PHE A 230 -13.82 -14.89 4.45
C PHE A 230 -13.57 -16.23 5.17
N ARG A 231 -14.64 -16.98 5.50
CA ARG A 231 -14.50 -18.32 6.11
C ARG A 231 -13.75 -19.30 5.21
N PHE A 232 -13.94 -19.19 3.90
CA PHE A 232 -13.19 -19.99 2.93
C PHE A 232 -11.70 -19.67 2.95
N ALA A 233 -11.34 -18.40 2.94
CA ALA A 233 -9.95 -17.94 2.97
C ALA A 233 -9.25 -18.29 4.30
N CYS A 234 -9.92 -18.13 5.44
CA CYS A 234 -9.38 -18.50 6.76
C CYS A 234 -9.01 -19.99 6.88
N ARG A 235 -9.63 -20.89 6.11
CA ARG A 235 -9.25 -22.32 6.09
C ARG A 235 -7.96 -22.61 5.33
N ARG A 236 -7.47 -21.64 4.55
CA ARG A 236 -6.26 -21.74 3.72
C ARG A 236 -5.11 -20.90 4.27
N ILE A 237 -5.43 -19.92 5.10
CA ILE A 237 -4.44 -19.10 5.79
C ILE A 237 -4.10 -19.80 7.11
N PRO A 238 -2.85 -20.27 7.31
CA PRO A 238 -2.44 -20.85 8.57
C PRO A 238 -2.50 -19.78 9.67
N LEU A 239 -3.31 -20.04 10.69
CA LEU A 239 -3.38 -19.23 11.90
C LEU A 239 -2.04 -19.28 12.66
#